data_AF-A0A838R7E5-F1
#
_entry.id   AF-A0A838R7E5-F1
#
_cell.length_a   1.000
_cell.length_b   1.000
_cell.length_c   1.000
_cell.angle_alpha   90.00
_cell.angle_beta   90.00
_cell.angle_gamma   90.00
#
_symmetry.space_group_name_H-M   'P 1'
#
loop_
_entity.id
_entity.type
_entity.pdbx_description
1 polymer ?
#
loop_
_entity_poly.entity_id
_entity_poly.type
_entity_poly.pdbx_seq_one_letter_code
_entity_poly.pdbx_strand_id
1 'polypeptide(L)' 'VYTEYANGNRELYDLFVDSAQVASRHAATGSYANIRRQLAARLAAMKSCTGPTACW' A
#
# COMPACT_ATOMS: atom_id res chain seq x y z
N VAL A 1 -2.84 2.87 5.59
CA VAL A 1 -1.81 1.81 5.43
C VAL A 1 -2.09 1.03 4.16
N TYR A 2 -1.06 0.68 3.39
CA TYR A 2 -1.19 -0.17 2.21
C TYR A 2 -0.14 -1.28 2.26
N THR A 3 -0.57 -2.52 2.02
CA THR A 3 0.27 -3.72 2.14
C THR A 3 0.09 -4.61 0.91
N GLU A 4 1.19 -5.18 0.43
CA GLU A 4 1.21 -6.18 -0.65
C GLU A 4 1.94 -7.43 -0.16
N TYR A 5 1.28 -8.57 -0.26
CA TYR A 5 1.81 -9.87 0.16
C TYR A 5 2.43 -10.61 -1.01
N ALA A 6 3.37 -11.52 -0.72
CA ALA A 6 4.06 -12.32 -1.75
C ALA A 6 3.10 -13.22 -2.56
N ASN A 7 1.97 -13.61 -1.97
CA ASN A 7 0.92 -14.39 -2.64
C ASN A 7 0.00 -13.54 -3.54
N GLY A 8 0.28 -12.24 -3.71
CA GLY A 8 -0.50 -11.34 -4.54
C GLY A 8 -1.67 -10.65 -3.83
N ASN A 9 -1.97 -11.02 -2.57
CA ASN A 9 -2.99 -10.33 -1.79
C ASN A 9 -2.58 -8.88 -1.49
N ARG A 10 -3.60 -8.02 -1.31
CA ARG A 10 -3.41 -6.60 -1.07
C ARG A 10 -4.41 -6.10 -0.04
N GLU A 11 -3.99 -5.15 0.76
CA GLU A 11 -4.82 -4.52 1.78
C GLU A 11 -4.61 -3.00 1.78
N LEU A 12 -5.68 -2.25 2.05
CA LEU A 12 -5.65 -0.80 2.16
C LEU A 12 -6.55 -0.38 3.33
N TYR A 13 -5.98 0.22 4.36
CA TYR A 13 -6.72 0.72 5.51
C TYR A 13 -6.63 2.23 5.62
N ASP A 14 -7.77 2.86 5.85
CA ASP A 14 -7.85 4.27 6.22
C ASP A 14 -7.87 4.37 7.75
N LEU A 15 -6.75 4.77 8.34
CA LEU A 15 -6.63 4.84 9.79
C LEU A 15 -7.39 6.01 10.40
N PHE A 16 -7.78 7.01 9.61
CA PHE A 16 -8.59 8.12 10.09
C PHE A 16 -10.03 7.66 10.35
N VAL A 17 -10.55 6.77 9.49
CA VAL A 17 -11.92 6.25 9.57
C VAL A 17 -12.00 4.93 10.35
N ASP A 18 -10.99 4.08 10.21
CA ASP A 18 -10.92 2.73 10.79
C ASP A 18 -9.51 2.48 11.35
N SER A 19 -9.26 3.00 12.55
CA SER A 19 -7.99 2.83 13.25
C SER A 19 -7.72 1.38 13.65
N ALA A 20 -8.77 0.56 13.79
CA ALA A 20 -8.67 -0.85 14.13
C ALA A 20 -8.36 -1.74 12.92
N GLN A 21 -8.35 -1.19 11.71
CA GLN A 21 -8.00 -1.88 10.46
C GLN A 21 -8.85 -3.13 10.20
N VAL A 22 -10.14 -3.04 10.51
CA VAL A 22 -11.09 -4.16 10.36
C VAL A 22 -11.51 -4.32 8.90
N ALA A 23 -11.70 -3.21 8.18
CA ALA A 23 -12.28 -3.22 6.84
C ALA A 23 -11.30 -2.73 5.78
N SER A 24 -10.70 -3.67 5.04
CA SER A 24 -9.83 -3.33 3.92
C SER A 24 -10.61 -2.69 2.77
N ARG A 25 -10.09 -1.57 2.26
CA ARG A 25 -10.59 -0.79 1.13
C ARG A 25 -9.80 -1.05 -0.16
N HIS A 26 -9.00 -2.11 -0.23
CA HIS A 26 -8.12 -2.34 -1.38
C HIS A 26 -8.88 -2.52 -2.70
N ALA A 27 -10.13 -2.99 -2.68
CA ALA A 27 -10.98 -3.11 -3.86
C ALA A 27 -11.90 -1.90 -4.09
N ALA A 28 -11.88 -0.92 -3.18
CA ALA A 28 -12.73 0.26 -3.31
C ALA A 28 -12.32 1.13 -4.51
N THR A 29 -13.32 1.75 -5.12
CA THR A 29 -13.20 2.68 -6.25
C THR A 29 -13.16 4.13 -5.75
N GLY A 30 -13.10 5.09 -6.68
CA GLY A 30 -13.02 6.53 -6.34
C GLY A 30 -11.66 6.92 -5.75
N SER A 31 -11.67 7.78 -4.72
CA SER A 31 -10.47 8.33 -4.09
C SER A 31 -9.49 7.25 -3.63
N TYR A 32 -9.99 6.10 -3.15
CA TYR A 32 -9.16 4.97 -2.71
C TYR A 32 -8.33 4.36 -3.85
N ALA A 33 -8.79 4.40 -5.10
CA ALA A 33 -8.02 3.88 -6.23
C ALA A 33 -6.76 4.74 -6.51
N ASN A 34 -6.88 6.07 -6.39
CA ASN A 34 -5.73 6.97 -6.52
C ASN A 34 -4.74 6.79 -5.35
N ILE A 35 -5.25 6.72 -4.12
CA ILE A 35 -4.42 6.50 -2.93
C ILE A 35 -3.66 5.18 -3.03
N ARG A 36 -4.35 4.09 -3.43
CA ARG A 36 -3.75 2.77 -3.67
C ARG A 36 -2.59 2.86 -4.66
N ARG A 37 -2.77 3.55 -5.79
CA ARG A 37 -1.72 3.74 -6.80
C ARG A 37 -0.51 4.50 -6.25
N GLN A 38 -0.72 5.59 -5.53
CA GLN A 38 0.38 6.39 -4.96
C GLN A 38 1.17 5.60 -3.92
N LEU A 39 0.50 4.86 -3.05
CA LEU A 39 1.14 4.04 -2.04
C LEU A 39 1.88 2.84 -2.65
N ALA A 40 1.32 2.21 -3.69
CA ALA A 40 1.99 1.14 -4.43
C ALA A 40 3.29 1.64 -5.09
N ALA A 41 3.28 2.83 -5.69
CA ALA A 41 4.48 3.42 -6.28
C ALA A 41 5.58 3.69 -5.23
N ARG A 42 5.20 4.25 -4.07
CA ARG A 42 6.14 4.44 -2.94
C ARG A 42 6.69 3.12 -2.42
N LEU A 43 5.83 2.11 -2.28
CA LEU A 43 6.24 0.77 -1.83
C LEU A 43 7.22 0.13 -2.81
N ALA A 44 6.97 0.24 -4.12
CA ALA A 44 7.88 -0.25 -5.15
C ALA A 44 9.25 0.43 -5.08
N ALA A 45 9.28 1.76 -4.91
CA ALA A 45 10.52 2.50 -4.73
C ALA A 45 11.29 2.04 -3.47
N MET A 46 10.60 1.85 -2.35
CA MET A 46 11.23 1.33 -1.12
C MET A 46 11.80 -0.08 -1.32
N LYS A 47 11.06 -0.97 -1.99
CA LYS A 47 11.53 -2.34 -2.33
C LYS A 47 12.79 -2.30 -3.21
N SER A 48 12.90 -1.34 -4.15
CA SER A 48 14.11 -1.17 -4.95
C SER A 48 15.28 -0.58 -4.16
N CYS A 49 15.01 0.22 -3.12
CA CYS A 49 16.05 0.79 -2.25
C CYS A 49 16.60 -0.22 -1.23
N THR A 50 15.90 -1.33 -0.96
CA THR A 50 16.38 -2.40 -0.08
C THR A 50 17.08 -3.49 -0.87
N GLY A 51 18.30 -3.20 -1.35
CA GLY A 51 19.23 -4.12 -2.00
C GLY A 51 20.67 -3.70 -1.73
N PRO A 52 21.71 -4.48 -2.14
CA PRO A 52 23.12 -4.13 -1.89
C PRO A 52 23.52 -2.76 -2.43
N THR A 53 22.81 -2.31 -3.46
CA THR A 53 22.86 -0.96 -4.02
C THR A 53 21.66 -0.17 -3.50
N ALA A 54 21.64 0.14 -2.20
CA ALA A 54 20.60 1.02 -1.67
C ALA A 54 20.66 2.35 -2.44
N CYS A 55 19.51 2.75 -3.02
CA CYS A 55 19.45 3.97 -3.81
C CYS A 55 19.80 5.18 -2.94
N TRP A 56 20.76 5.97 -3.44
CA TRP A 56 21.16 7.27 -2.93
C TRP A 56 20.13 8.33 -3.31
#